data_AF-A0A6A5H164-F1
#
_entry.id   AF-A0A6A5H164-F1
#
_cell.length_a   1.000
_cell.length_b   1.000
_cell.length_c   1.000
_cell.angle_alpha   90.00
_cell.angle_beta   90.00
_cell.angle_gamma   90.00
#
_symmetry.space_group_name_H-M   'P 1'
#
loop_
_entity.id
_entity.type
_entity.pdbx_description
1 polymer ?
#
loop_
_entity_poly.entity_id
_entity_poly.type
_entity_poly.pdbx_seq_one_letter_code
_entity_poly.pdbx_strand_id
1 'polypeptide(L)'
;MFSTKLLTFIYVVISTIEALSDNVTIEINERSLAKFLLDDYFKFTRPVRNHSIVLSVTVQPQIYNLVEVNAKNEQIKLLLWFPQGWKDDYLTWNPDEWGGIEKIIIPKSLIWIPDGYIFNTVEEMETLENHNVRVRYDGNVETDFNKLVDLTCPMSVLSFPFDSQLCALQFGSWSYPYYMLSFNVLGATVDEKNNHSEWDIIAFNFTKLVTRYNDTVGGVNVYEEIVFYLEIRRKPLHYILVIIIPTFLIVTVSNIGLFTPHGVHGDREEHASLGLTTMLTMAVILDMVTGEMPKSSEGIPLLGKYVLIEFSISIIAVLVSVLIIFAHERMLYLEARPPYWICRIFCKECRAPLAEMEYDDLLSKPLNTTQELRLCIEKNIKDIQVSGKQLESDVLERLLGTYPGLNSLDVNPLINGNVLETSHTLRIERISFSDCGSYGLEVLRRFTGSHIVLIDAPIRENDVVDIIRKWIANEAYKNLETHMIYLKIRVKINPQLVMDSFPTERYNPAVRPPIFHYDSKIIDRYPDEMDFSEDDFCRDVIRGIDGKRASIGCLTEAIFFVVWN
;
A
#
# COMPACT_ATOMS: atom_id res chain seq x y z
N MET A 1 -7.47 16.10 124.68
CA MET A 1 -8.25 16.49 123.47
C MET A 1 -7.39 16.94 122.27
N PHE A 2 -6.07 17.09 122.40
CA PHE A 2 -5.17 17.53 121.30
C PHE A 2 -4.57 16.38 120.46
N SER A 3 -4.39 15.18 121.01
CA SER A 3 -3.73 14.06 120.33
C SER A 3 -4.55 13.44 119.19
N THR A 4 -5.87 13.40 119.31
CA THR A 4 -6.76 12.80 118.31
C THR A 4 -6.93 13.65 117.05
N LYS A 5 -6.78 14.98 117.16
CA LYS A 5 -6.85 15.91 116.01
C LYS A 5 -5.58 15.88 115.15
N LEU A 6 -4.41 15.65 115.77
CA LEU A 6 -3.15 15.53 115.04
C LEU A 6 -3.06 14.20 114.27
N LEU A 7 -3.51 13.10 114.89
CA LEU A 7 -3.56 11.79 114.25
C LEU A 7 -4.55 11.76 113.07
N THR A 8 -5.70 12.42 113.20
CA THR A 8 -6.65 12.54 112.07
C THR A 8 -6.11 13.43 110.97
N PHE A 9 -5.41 14.52 111.28
CA PHE A 9 -4.76 15.36 110.27
C PHE A 9 -3.66 14.61 109.52
N ILE A 10 -2.80 13.85 110.22
CA ILE A 10 -1.77 13.02 109.59
C ILE A 10 -2.41 11.92 108.73
N TYR A 11 -3.48 11.28 109.20
CA TYR A 11 -4.18 10.25 108.44
C TYR A 11 -4.84 10.82 107.18
N VAL A 12 -5.43 12.01 107.26
CA VAL A 12 -6.00 12.71 106.09
C VAL A 12 -4.90 13.13 105.11
N VAL A 13 -3.76 13.63 105.60
CA VAL A 13 -2.62 13.99 104.74
C VAL A 13 -2.04 12.75 104.06
N ILE A 14 -1.86 11.64 104.78
CA ILE A 14 -1.41 10.38 104.21
C ILE A 14 -2.42 9.83 103.21
N SER A 15 -3.73 9.87 103.51
CA SER A 15 -4.76 9.41 102.57
C SER A 15 -4.85 10.31 101.32
N THR A 16 -4.59 11.62 101.45
CA THR A 16 -4.51 12.52 100.29
C THR A 16 -3.24 12.32 99.47
N ILE A 17 -2.12 11.95 100.10
CA ILE A 17 -0.87 11.61 99.41
C ILE A 17 -1.00 10.25 98.72
N GLU A 18 -1.67 9.28 99.34
CA GLU A 18 -2.01 7.99 98.73
C GLU A 18 -3.02 8.14 97.59
N ALA A 19 -3.99 9.05 97.69
CA ALA A 19 -4.93 9.37 96.61
C ALA A 19 -4.30 10.21 95.47
N LEU A 20 -3.23 10.96 95.74
CA LEU A 20 -2.40 11.61 94.71
C LEU A 20 -1.38 10.64 94.10
N SER A 21 -1.14 9.49 94.76
CA SER A 21 -0.40 8.34 94.27
C SER A 21 -1.35 7.33 93.59
N ASP A 22 -2.35 7.83 92.87
CA ASP A 22 -2.91 7.04 91.78
C ASP A 22 -1.75 6.78 90.81
N ASN A 23 -1.16 5.60 90.91
CA ASN A 23 -0.32 5.01 89.88
C ASN A 23 -1.17 5.01 88.61
N VAL A 24 -1.06 6.08 87.81
CA VAL A 24 -1.51 6.09 86.43
C VAL A 24 -0.68 4.99 85.78
N THR A 25 -1.25 3.78 85.72
CA THR A 25 -0.73 2.71 84.91
C THR A 25 -0.85 3.22 83.49
N ILE A 26 0.20 3.86 82.99
CA ILE A 26 0.31 4.29 81.62
C ILE A 26 0.12 3.03 80.81
N GLU A 27 -1.00 2.94 80.11
CA GLU A 27 -1.32 1.78 79.29
C GLU A 27 -0.28 1.74 78.16
N ILE A 28 0.66 0.81 78.27
CA ILE A 28 1.76 0.65 77.31
C ILE A 28 1.19 -0.01 76.05
N ASN A 29 0.74 0.82 75.11
CA ASN A 29 0.21 0.42 73.83
C ASN A 29 0.56 1.47 72.75
N GLU A 30 0.35 1.11 71.48
CA GLU A 30 0.64 1.99 70.34
C GLU A 30 -0.11 3.33 70.40
N ARG A 31 -1.33 3.34 70.96
CA ARG A 31 -2.16 4.55 71.07
C ARG A 31 -1.56 5.56 72.06
N SER A 32 -1.10 5.09 73.22
CA SER A 32 -0.45 5.92 74.22
C SER A 32 0.90 6.43 73.72
N LEU A 33 1.67 5.59 73.02
CA LEU A 33 2.92 5.98 72.39
C LEU A 33 2.71 7.07 71.33
N ALA A 34 1.73 6.89 70.43
CA ALA A 34 1.43 7.88 69.41
C ALA A 34 1.00 9.22 70.02
N LYS A 35 0.21 9.22 71.10
CA LYS A 35 -0.14 10.44 71.85
C LYS A 35 1.10 11.09 72.47
N PHE A 36 1.96 10.31 73.10
CA PHE A 36 3.20 10.79 73.72
C PHE A 36 4.12 11.47 72.70
N LEU A 37 4.29 10.86 71.52
CA LEU A 37 5.13 11.42 70.46
C LEU A 37 4.55 12.69 69.82
N LEU A 38 3.22 12.85 69.84
CA LEU A 38 2.53 13.94 69.12
C LEU A 38 2.06 15.10 70.03
N ASP A 39 2.19 15.01 71.36
CA ASP A 39 1.64 15.99 72.31
C ASP A 39 2.19 17.42 72.12
N ASP A 40 3.48 17.56 71.78
CA ASP A 40 4.17 18.84 71.51
C ASP A 40 4.91 18.84 70.16
N TYR A 41 4.46 18.00 69.22
CA TYR A 41 5.13 17.89 67.93
C TYR A 41 4.74 19.04 66.99
N PHE A 42 5.71 19.87 66.61
CA PHE A 42 5.48 20.99 65.68
C PHE A 42 5.82 20.63 64.23
N LYS A 43 4.79 20.21 63.47
CA LYS A 43 4.94 19.70 62.10
C LYS A 43 5.36 20.69 61.01
N PHE A 44 5.37 22.00 61.30
CA PHE A 44 5.63 23.02 60.27
C PHE A 44 7.12 23.40 60.15
N THR A 45 7.99 22.76 60.95
CA THR A 45 9.44 23.00 60.92
C THR A 45 10.20 21.69 60.74
N ARG A 46 11.34 21.77 60.04
CA ARG A 46 12.27 20.66 59.85
C ARG A 46 12.61 19.98 61.20
N PRO A 47 12.52 18.64 61.31
CA PRO A 47 12.67 17.91 62.57
C PRO A 47 14.14 17.63 62.91
N VAL A 48 14.95 18.69 63.06
CA VAL A 48 16.35 18.58 63.48
C VAL A 48 16.57 19.33 64.80
N ARG A 49 17.30 18.72 65.74
CA ARG A 49 17.63 19.39 67.01
C ARG A 49 18.65 20.52 66.83
N ASN A 50 19.56 20.37 65.86
CA ASN A 50 20.56 21.37 65.53
C ASN A 50 20.29 21.93 64.13
N HIS A 51 19.95 23.22 64.05
CA HIS A 51 19.60 23.90 62.81
C HIS A 51 20.70 23.86 61.73
N SER A 52 21.96 23.73 62.14
CA SER A 52 23.12 23.65 61.23
C SER A 52 23.29 22.28 60.56
N ILE A 53 22.53 21.26 60.96
CA ILE A 53 22.58 19.92 60.37
C ILE A 53 21.71 19.88 59.11
N VAL A 54 22.29 19.39 58.02
CA VAL A 54 21.56 19.10 56.77
C VAL A 54 20.69 17.87 56.99
N LEU A 55 19.39 17.99 56.74
CA LEU A 55 18.50 16.83 56.72
C LEU A 55 18.68 16.07 55.41
N SER A 56 19.10 14.80 55.48
CA SER A 56 19.21 13.93 54.32
C SER A 56 17.91 13.15 54.12
N VAL A 57 17.28 13.31 52.95
CA VAL A 57 16.08 12.57 52.55
C VAL A 57 16.48 11.53 51.51
N THR A 58 16.36 10.26 51.83
CA THR A 58 16.59 9.16 50.89
C THR A 58 15.38 8.98 49.98
N VAL A 59 15.61 8.90 48.67
CA VAL A 59 14.55 8.74 47.67
C VAL A 59 14.88 7.61 46.70
N GLN A 60 13.86 6.89 46.24
CA GLN A 60 14.03 5.81 45.27
C GLN A 60 12.85 5.76 44.30
N PRO A 61 12.77 6.67 43.31
CA PRO A 61 11.66 6.69 42.37
C PRO A 61 11.55 5.40 41.57
N GLN A 62 10.32 4.96 41.40
CA GLN A 62 9.95 3.87 40.52
C GLN A 62 8.83 4.30 39.57
N ILE A 63 9.05 4.12 38.27
CA ILE A 63 7.98 4.28 37.28
C ILE A 63 7.14 2.99 37.29
N TYR A 64 5.91 3.08 37.80
CA TYR A 64 4.97 1.95 37.74
C TYR A 64 4.44 1.76 36.33
N ASN A 65 3.97 2.83 35.71
CA ASN A 65 3.42 2.76 34.37
C ASN A 65 3.72 4.02 33.56
N LEU A 66 4.13 3.83 32.31
CA LEU A 66 4.05 4.89 31.30
C LEU A 66 2.61 4.87 30.79
N VAL A 67 1.84 5.90 31.08
CA VAL A 67 0.39 5.92 30.83
C VAL A 67 0.10 6.43 29.43
N GLU A 68 0.75 7.53 29.04
CA GLU A 68 0.49 8.20 27.77
C GLU A 68 1.74 8.97 27.32
N VAL A 69 1.96 9.03 26.01
CA VAL A 69 2.97 9.89 25.38
C VAL A 69 2.26 10.73 24.33
N ASN A 70 2.05 12.00 24.62
CA ASN A 70 1.40 12.93 23.72
C ASN A 70 2.46 13.74 22.97
N ALA A 71 2.85 13.25 21.80
CA ALA A 71 3.85 13.91 20.98
C ALA A 71 3.39 15.30 20.54
N LYS A 72 2.10 15.48 20.24
CA LYS A 72 1.53 16.75 19.75
C LYS A 72 1.64 17.90 20.76
N ASN A 73 1.43 17.59 22.03
CA ASN A 73 1.51 18.55 23.13
C ASN A 73 2.88 18.55 23.83
N GLU A 74 3.84 17.72 23.37
CA GLU A 74 5.16 17.54 23.99
C GLU A 74 5.06 17.16 25.47
N GLN A 75 4.22 16.16 25.76
CA GLN A 75 3.84 15.76 27.11
C GLN A 75 3.96 14.25 27.32
N ILE A 76 4.34 13.83 28.51
CA ILE A 76 4.29 12.42 28.94
C ILE A 76 3.55 12.29 30.26
N LYS A 77 2.73 11.25 30.37
CA LYS A 77 1.98 10.93 31.57
C LYS A 77 2.54 9.67 32.23
N LEU A 78 2.96 9.79 33.47
CA LEU A 78 3.59 8.71 34.24
C LEU A 78 2.81 8.43 35.52
N LEU A 79 2.65 7.15 35.85
CA LEU A 79 2.29 6.73 37.20
C LEU A 79 3.59 6.47 37.97
N LEU A 80 3.90 7.36 38.92
CA LEU A 80 5.14 7.38 39.66
C LEU A 80 4.89 6.97 41.12
N TRP A 81 5.69 6.03 41.59
CA TRP A 81 5.81 5.72 43.01
C TRP A 81 7.13 6.19 43.55
N PHE A 82 7.05 6.97 44.61
CA PHE A 82 8.18 7.72 45.11
C PHE A 82 8.32 7.54 46.62
N PRO A 83 8.94 6.42 47.07
CA PRO A 83 9.37 6.25 48.45
C PRO A 83 10.35 7.33 48.89
N GLN A 84 10.14 7.83 50.10
CA GLN A 84 10.95 8.83 50.77
C GLN A 84 11.20 8.40 52.20
N GLY A 85 12.48 8.47 52.61
CA GLY A 85 12.91 8.18 53.96
C GLY A 85 13.70 9.35 54.54
N TRP A 86 13.46 9.71 55.80
CA TRP A 86 14.27 10.70 56.51
C TRP A 86 14.33 10.35 57.99
N LYS A 87 15.17 11.08 58.73
CA LYS A 87 15.27 10.95 60.17
C LYS A 87 14.60 12.13 60.86
N ASP A 88 13.74 11.86 61.83
CA ASP A 88 13.06 12.83 62.68
C ASP A 88 13.58 12.68 64.12
N ASP A 89 14.27 13.71 64.63
CA ASP A 89 14.90 13.68 65.95
C ASP A 89 13.91 13.77 67.12
N TYR A 90 12.63 14.03 66.85
CA TYR A 90 11.55 14.18 67.82
C TYR A 90 10.66 12.93 67.88
N LEU A 91 10.60 12.13 66.82
CA LEU A 91 9.83 10.89 66.76
C LEU A 91 10.65 9.65 67.17
N THR A 92 11.33 9.72 68.32
CA THR A 92 12.18 8.64 68.83
C THR A 92 11.67 8.11 70.17
N TRP A 93 11.74 6.80 70.39
CA TRP A 93 11.42 6.18 71.68
C TRP A 93 12.28 4.94 71.94
N ASN A 94 12.30 4.49 73.18
CA ASN A 94 12.97 3.26 73.58
C ASN A 94 11.98 2.07 73.55
N PRO A 95 12.16 1.05 72.69
CA PRO A 95 11.26 -0.11 72.64
C PRO A 95 11.10 -0.81 73.99
N ASP A 96 12.14 -0.84 74.83
CA ASP A 96 12.11 -1.50 76.14
C ASP A 96 11.13 -0.83 77.12
N GLU A 97 10.93 0.49 76.99
CA GLU A 97 9.98 1.27 77.80
C GLU A 97 8.54 1.17 77.27
N TRP A 98 8.38 0.79 76.01
CA TRP A 98 7.10 0.79 75.29
C TRP A 98 6.68 -0.62 74.85
N GLY A 99 6.95 -1.64 75.66
CA GLY A 99 6.43 -3.00 75.45
C GLY A 99 6.96 -3.70 74.19
N GLY A 100 8.16 -3.33 73.73
CA GLY A 100 8.80 -3.89 72.55
C GLY A 100 8.29 -3.33 71.22
N ILE A 101 7.53 -2.23 71.22
CA ILE A 101 7.06 -1.59 69.99
C ILE A 101 8.25 -0.98 69.26
N GLU A 102 8.58 -1.49 68.07
CA GLU A 102 9.69 -0.98 67.26
C GLU A 102 9.24 -0.04 66.14
N LYS A 103 7.97 -0.14 65.72
CA LYS A 103 7.41 0.65 64.62
C LYS A 103 5.97 1.02 64.91
N ILE A 104 5.58 2.21 64.46
CA ILE A 104 4.20 2.70 64.53
C ILE A 104 3.80 3.34 63.20
N ILE A 105 2.50 3.50 63.02
CA ILE A 105 1.90 4.09 61.83
C ILE A 105 1.19 5.38 62.23
N ILE A 106 1.62 6.52 61.68
CA ILE A 106 1.07 7.85 61.99
C ILE A 106 0.55 8.49 60.69
N PRO A 107 -0.65 9.10 60.69
CA PRO A 107 -1.14 9.84 59.52
C PRO A 107 -0.16 10.94 59.05
N LYS A 108 0.09 11.01 57.73
CA LYS A 108 0.98 12.02 57.11
C LYS A 108 0.66 13.46 57.51
N SER A 109 -0.61 13.76 57.78
CA SER A 109 -1.08 15.10 58.13
C SER A 109 -0.66 15.58 59.53
N LEU A 110 -0.18 14.70 60.40
CA LEU A 110 0.19 15.03 61.79
C LEU A 110 1.68 15.31 61.98
N ILE A 111 2.53 14.90 61.04
CA ILE A 111 3.98 15.04 61.16
C ILE A 111 4.56 15.94 60.06
N TRP A 112 5.82 16.36 60.21
CA TRP A 112 6.54 17.08 59.17
C TRP A 112 6.86 16.15 58.00
N ILE A 113 6.74 16.63 56.76
CA ILE A 113 7.04 15.89 55.53
C ILE A 113 8.02 16.73 54.69
N PRO A 114 9.05 16.13 54.08
CA PRO A 114 9.96 16.84 53.19
C PRO A 114 9.22 17.37 51.95
N ASP A 115 9.58 18.57 51.51
CA ASP A 115 8.90 19.33 50.46
C ASP A 115 9.46 19.00 49.05
N GLY A 116 9.42 17.72 48.67
CA GLY A 116 9.86 17.27 47.35
C GLY A 116 8.81 17.54 46.26
N TYR A 117 9.16 18.39 45.28
CA TYR A 117 8.32 18.74 44.14
C TYR A 117 8.94 18.32 42.82
N ILE A 118 8.09 18.10 41.83
CA ILE A 118 8.50 17.92 40.43
C ILE A 118 8.20 19.22 39.70
N PHE A 119 9.23 19.92 39.21
CA PHE A 119 9.11 21.31 38.77
C PHE A 119 8.49 21.47 37.38
N ASN A 120 8.69 20.49 36.50
CA ASN A 120 8.28 20.56 35.09
C ASN A 120 6.94 19.84 34.80
N THR A 121 6.08 19.77 35.82
CA THR A 121 4.71 19.23 35.71
C THR A 121 3.76 20.24 35.06
N VAL A 122 2.87 19.73 34.22
CA VAL A 122 1.72 20.48 33.68
C VAL A 122 0.50 20.28 34.58
N GLU A 123 0.29 19.01 34.95
CA GLU A 123 -0.77 18.58 35.85
C GLU A 123 -0.20 17.46 36.73
N GLU A 124 -0.56 17.47 38.02
CA GLU A 124 -0.28 16.36 38.91
C GLU A 124 -1.55 16.00 39.70
N MET A 125 -1.78 14.71 39.87
CA MET A 125 -2.84 14.17 40.72
C MET A 125 -2.24 13.15 41.68
N GLU A 126 -2.41 13.37 42.98
CA GLU A 126 -2.13 12.34 43.98
C GLU A 126 -3.22 11.27 43.94
N THR A 127 -2.85 10.04 43.60
CA THR A 127 -3.81 8.92 43.55
C THR A 127 -4.16 8.39 44.93
N LEU A 128 -3.32 8.69 45.94
CA LEU A 128 -3.48 8.27 47.32
C LEU A 128 -3.14 9.41 48.28
N GLU A 129 -4.07 10.37 48.40
CA GLU A 129 -3.95 11.46 49.35
C GLU A 129 -4.03 10.97 50.81
N ASN A 130 -3.19 11.52 51.68
CA ASN A 130 -3.25 11.32 53.15
C ASN A 130 -3.14 9.89 53.67
N HIS A 131 -2.33 9.04 53.03
CA HIS A 131 -1.99 7.73 53.61
C HIS A 131 -1.08 7.86 54.83
N ASN A 132 -0.92 6.76 55.55
CA ASN A 132 -0.15 6.74 56.79
C ASN A 132 1.34 6.57 56.54
N VAL A 133 2.14 7.13 57.44
CA VAL A 133 3.60 7.10 57.46
C VAL A 133 4.08 6.05 58.44
N ARG A 134 5.15 5.34 58.09
CA ARG A 134 5.80 4.36 58.98
C ARG A 134 6.91 5.06 59.74
N VAL A 135 6.89 4.96 61.06
CA VAL A 135 7.91 5.52 61.94
C VAL A 135 8.56 4.38 62.72
N ARG A 136 9.90 4.35 62.77
CA ARG A 136 10.69 3.40 63.57
C ARG A 136 11.23 4.07 64.82
N TYR A 137 11.45 3.28 65.87
CA TYR A 137 11.89 3.75 67.20
C TYR A 137 13.12 4.66 67.21
N ASP A 138 14.01 4.53 66.22
CA ASP A 138 15.23 5.33 66.07
C ASP A 138 15.01 6.67 65.34
N GLY A 139 13.76 7.02 65.06
CA GLY A 139 13.37 8.24 64.36
C GLY A 139 13.42 8.13 62.85
N ASN A 140 13.69 6.95 62.28
CA ASN A 140 13.60 6.79 60.83
C ASN A 140 12.13 6.72 60.40
N VAL A 141 11.78 7.63 59.50
CA VAL A 141 10.44 7.82 58.97
C VAL A 141 10.45 7.46 57.49
N GLU A 142 9.44 6.71 57.05
CA GLU A 142 9.25 6.32 55.66
C GLU A 142 7.82 6.60 55.22
N THR A 143 7.69 7.39 54.17
CA THR A 143 6.43 7.62 53.45
C THR A 143 6.68 7.41 51.96
N ASP A 144 5.62 7.32 51.18
CA ASP A 144 5.72 7.41 49.74
C ASP A 144 4.75 8.47 49.21
N PHE A 145 4.83 8.76 47.92
CA PHE A 145 3.66 9.28 47.21
C PHE A 145 3.47 8.47 45.94
N ASN A 146 2.21 8.28 45.58
CA ASN A 146 1.80 7.67 44.32
C ASN A 146 1.08 8.74 43.49
N LYS A 147 1.78 9.29 42.50
CA LYS A 147 1.31 10.41 41.70
C LYS A 147 1.14 10.00 40.25
N LEU A 148 0.03 10.42 39.67
CA LEU A 148 -0.11 10.52 38.22
C LEU A 148 0.43 11.91 37.83
N VAL A 149 1.54 11.94 37.12
CA VAL A 149 2.23 13.18 36.74
C VAL A 149 2.22 13.35 35.23
N ASP A 150 1.77 14.51 34.78
CA ASP A 150 1.90 14.95 33.39
C ASP A 150 3.10 15.90 33.31
N LEU A 151 4.11 15.51 32.53
CA LEU A 151 5.39 16.21 32.44
C LEU A 151 5.57 16.79 31.05
N THR A 152 6.10 18.02 31.03
CA THR A 152 6.62 18.59 29.78
C THR A 152 7.87 17.83 29.35
N CYS A 153 7.86 17.35 28.12
CA CYS A 153 8.98 16.65 27.49
C CYS A 153 9.13 17.13 26.05
N PRO A 154 10.14 17.96 25.75
CA PRO A 154 10.42 18.35 24.37
C PRO A 154 10.82 17.11 23.56
N MET A 155 10.13 16.87 22.45
CA MET A 155 10.32 15.66 21.64
C MET A 155 10.91 15.99 20.28
N SER A 156 11.88 15.19 19.83
CA SER A 156 12.42 15.30 18.48
C SER A 156 11.76 14.26 17.57
N VAL A 157 10.99 14.73 16.59
CA VAL A 157 10.22 13.86 15.67
C VAL A 157 10.89 13.63 14.32
N LEU A 158 12.16 14.05 14.17
CA LEU A 158 12.88 13.96 12.89
C LEU A 158 12.99 12.52 12.37
N SER A 159 13.18 11.54 13.26
CA SER A 159 13.34 10.12 12.91
C SER A 159 12.05 9.31 13.01
N PHE A 160 10.89 9.94 13.20
CA PHE A 160 9.61 9.25 13.33
C PHE A 160 9.33 8.32 12.13
N PRO A 161 8.86 7.07 12.34
CA PRO A 161 8.45 6.44 13.60
C PRO A 161 9.55 5.63 14.33
N PHE A 162 10.81 5.79 13.93
CA PHE A 162 11.97 5.09 14.50
C PHE A 162 12.70 5.94 15.54
N ASP A 163 11.93 6.75 16.27
CA ASP A 163 12.43 7.74 17.21
C ASP A 163 12.64 7.18 18.62
N SER A 164 13.62 7.77 19.29
CA SER A 164 13.82 7.67 20.74
C SER A 164 13.65 9.08 21.33
N GLN A 165 13.01 9.17 22.49
CA GLN A 165 12.81 10.41 23.21
C GLN A 165 13.53 10.36 24.56
N LEU A 166 14.05 11.52 24.98
CA LEU A 166 14.74 11.69 26.25
C LEU A 166 13.98 12.74 27.08
N CYS A 167 13.16 12.28 28.01
CA CYS A 167 12.37 13.13 28.87
C CYS A 167 13.09 13.36 30.20
N ALA A 168 13.11 14.60 30.67
CA ALA A 168 13.68 14.96 31.95
C ALA A 168 12.56 15.19 32.97
N LEU A 169 12.65 14.56 34.14
CA LEU A 169 11.80 14.83 35.30
C LEU A 169 12.69 15.54 36.33
N GLN A 170 12.37 16.80 36.61
CA GLN A 170 13.14 17.65 37.51
C GLN A 170 12.52 17.62 38.90
N PHE A 171 13.24 17.09 39.88
CA PHE A 171 12.76 16.91 41.25
C PHE A 171 13.68 17.64 42.24
N GLY A 172 13.12 18.31 43.23
CA GLY A 172 13.90 18.94 44.28
C GLY A 172 13.05 19.58 45.35
N SER A 173 13.71 20.24 46.30
CA SER A 173 13.01 21.01 47.34
C SER A 173 12.64 22.37 46.78
N TRP A 174 11.40 22.79 47.02
CA TRP A 174 10.96 24.12 46.61
C TRP A 174 11.46 25.20 47.59
N SER A 175 11.49 24.89 48.89
CA SER A 175 11.71 25.89 49.93
C SER A 175 13.11 25.84 50.52
N TYR A 176 13.71 24.64 50.65
CA TYR A 176 14.97 24.47 51.36
C TYR A 176 16.17 24.49 50.41
N PRO A 177 17.21 25.28 50.73
CA PRO A 177 18.47 25.23 50.01
C PRO A 177 19.27 23.98 50.36
N TYR A 178 20.30 23.68 49.56
CA TYR A 178 21.09 22.44 49.66
C TYR A 178 21.74 22.20 51.03
N TYR A 179 22.02 23.27 51.80
CA TYR A 179 22.63 23.20 53.13
C TYR A 179 21.62 22.99 54.27
N MET A 180 20.32 22.97 53.98
CA MET A 180 19.28 22.64 54.96
C MET A 180 18.66 21.27 54.69
N LEU A 181 18.45 20.94 53.42
CA LEU A 181 17.88 19.68 52.97
C LEU A 181 18.63 19.19 51.73
N SER A 182 19.03 17.92 51.75
CA SER A 182 19.68 17.24 50.63
C SER A 182 18.93 15.94 50.35
N PHE A 183 18.79 15.60 49.08
CA PHE A 183 18.25 14.32 48.66
C PHE A 183 19.38 13.33 48.34
N ASN A 184 19.20 12.09 48.79
CA ASN A 184 20.09 10.97 48.50
C ASN A 184 19.33 9.92 47.69
N VAL A 185 19.68 9.77 46.42
CA VAL A 185 18.98 8.86 45.50
C VAL A 185 19.60 7.47 45.60
N LEU A 186 18.84 6.49 46.08
CA LEU A 186 19.32 5.10 46.19
C LEU A 186 19.33 4.39 44.84
N GLY A 187 18.40 4.75 43.96
CA GLY A 187 18.25 4.18 42.63
C GLY A 187 17.02 4.75 41.92
N ALA A 188 16.97 4.55 40.62
CA ALA A 188 15.84 4.88 39.78
C ALA A 188 15.44 3.60 39.04
N THR A 189 14.21 3.11 39.27
CA THR A 189 13.76 1.81 38.75
C THR A 189 12.49 1.95 37.91
N VAL A 190 12.24 0.94 37.09
CA VAL A 190 11.03 0.80 36.30
C VAL A 190 10.40 -0.53 36.70
N ASP A 191 9.08 -0.57 36.91
CA ASP A 191 8.40 -1.82 37.20
C ASP A 191 8.55 -2.82 36.04
N GLU A 192 8.90 -4.07 36.35
CA GLU A 192 9.13 -5.12 35.35
C GLU A 192 7.85 -5.44 34.54
N LYS A 193 6.69 -5.14 35.12
CA LYS A 193 5.38 -5.34 34.48
C LYS A 193 4.99 -4.21 33.53
N ASN A 194 5.78 -3.13 33.49
CA ASN A 194 5.53 -2.03 32.58
C ASN A 194 5.72 -2.52 31.13
N ASN A 195 4.62 -2.59 30.40
CA ASN A 195 4.63 -2.94 28.99
C ASN A 195 3.68 -2.01 28.25
N HIS A 196 4.20 -0.85 27.86
CA HIS A 196 3.44 0.09 27.05
C HIS A 196 3.30 -0.44 25.61
N SER A 197 2.12 -0.25 25.02
CA SER A 197 1.78 -0.81 23.70
C SER A 197 2.62 -0.22 22.56
N GLU A 198 2.98 1.06 22.67
CA GLU A 198 3.69 1.80 21.63
C GLU A 198 5.14 2.13 21.99
N TRP A 199 5.53 2.08 23.27
CA TRP A 199 6.83 2.59 23.72
C TRP A 199 7.54 1.56 24.58
N ASP A 200 8.86 1.48 24.44
CA ASP A 200 9.73 0.73 25.33
C ASP A 200 10.54 1.71 26.17
N ILE A 201 10.59 1.48 27.48
CA ILE A 201 11.48 2.22 28.37
C ILE A 201 12.86 1.55 28.31
N ILE A 202 13.86 2.29 27.82
CA ILE A 202 15.23 1.79 27.64
C ILE A 202 16.02 1.98 28.92
N ALA A 203 15.95 3.19 29.48
CA ALA A 203 16.73 3.58 30.63
C ALA A 203 15.98 4.60 31.48
N PHE A 204 16.21 4.52 32.78
CA PHE A 204 15.76 5.51 33.74
C PHE A 204 16.92 5.84 34.68
N ASN A 205 17.63 6.91 34.36
CA ASN A 205 18.86 7.33 35.03
C ASN A 205 18.64 8.65 35.76
N PHE A 206 19.58 9.06 36.61
CA PHE A 206 19.48 10.33 37.32
C PHE A 206 20.83 11.05 37.37
N THR A 207 20.75 12.37 37.47
CA THR A 207 21.90 13.23 37.77
C THR A 207 21.53 14.22 38.85
N LYS A 208 22.49 14.51 39.72
CA LYS A 208 22.31 15.50 40.78
C LYS A 208 22.98 16.79 40.35
N LEU A 209 22.20 17.87 40.28
CA LEU A 209 22.62 19.21 39.89
C LEU A 209 22.51 20.16 41.08
N VAL A 210 23.34 21.19 41.04
CA VAL A 210 23.32 22.27 42.03
C VAL A 210 23.11 23.56 41.28
N THR A 211 21.91 24.13 41.41
CA THR A 211 21.47 25.28 40.64
C THR A 211 21.46 26.52 41.53
N ARG A 212 21.90 27.65 40.99
CA ARG A 212 21.97 28.92 41.70
C ARG A 212 20.87 29.84 41.19
N TYR A 213 20.03 30.31 42.11
CA TYR A 213 18.98 31.26 41.81
C TYR A 213 19.25 32.56 42.56
N ASN A 214 19.06 33.68 41.86
CA ASN A 214 19.13 34.99 42.47
C ASN A 214 17.82 35.26 43.22
N ASP A 215 17.94 35.66 44.47
CA ASP A 215 16.78 35.99 45.27
C ASP A 215 16.28 37.42 44.97
N THR A 216 14.97 37.60 45.00
CA THR A 216 14.29 38.89 44.91
C THR A 216 14.56 39.78 46.13
N VAL A 217 14.87 39.18 47.30
CA VAL A 217 15.16 39.92 48.54
C VAL A 217 16.65 40.28 48.70
N GLY A 218 17.48 39.95 47.70
CA GLY A 218 18.92 40.14 47.72
C GLY A 218 19.65 38.94 48.33
N GLY A 219 20.35 38.20 47.48
CA GLY A 219 21.07 36.99 47.87
C GLY A 219 21.22 36.02 46.69
N VAL A 220 21.98 34.95 46.91
CA VAL A 220 22.07 33.82 45.98
C VAL A 220 21.70 32.57 46.75
N ASN A 221 20.55 31.99 46.42
CA ASN A 221 20.10 30.73 46.99
C ASN A 221 20.59 29.60 46.09
N VAL A 222 21.18 28.60 46.71
CA VAL A 222 21.72 27.43 46.02
C VAL A 222 20.83 26.25 46.35
N TYR A 223 20.21 25.68 45.33
CA TYR A 223 19.29 24.56 45.47
C TYR A 223 19.90 23.30 44.88
N GLU A 224 19.49 22.19 45.47
CA GLU A 224 19.83 20.87 44.98
C GLU A 224 18.66 20.35 44.13
N GLU A 225 18.95 20.02 42.88
CA GLU A 225 17.96 19.52 41.93
C GLU A 225 18.42 18.16 41.40
N ILE A 226 17.52 17.19 41.37
CA ILE A 226 17.74 15.88 40.78
C ILE A 226 16.98 15.83 39.47
N VAL A 227 17.71 15.59 38.38
CA VAL A 227 17.11 15.38 37.07
C VAL A 227 17.12 13.90 36.76
N PHE A 228 15.94 13.31 36.68
CA PHE A 228 15.74 11.94 36.23
C PHE A 228 15.52 11.93 34.71
N TYR A 229 16.37 11.21 33.99
CA TYR A 229 16.31 11.05 32.55
C TYR A 229 15.62 9.73 32.21
N LEU A 230 14.46 9.85 31.57
CA LEU A 230 13.68 8.74 31.04
C LEU A 230 13.93 8.64 29.53
N GLU A 231 14.62 7.57 29.11
CA GLU A 231 14.82 7.26 27.69
C GLU A 231 13.75 6.26 27.24
N ILE A 232 12.93 6.66 26.27
CA ILE A 232 11.89 5.82 25.66
C ILE A 232 12.13 5.65 24.17
N ARG A 233 11.77 4.50 23.60
CA ARG A 233 11.85 4.22 22.16
C ARG A 233 10.51 3.73 21.63
N ARG A 234 10.12 4.24 20.47
CA ARG A 234 8.87 3.86 19.83
C ARG A 234 8.96 2.47 19.20
N LYS A 235 7.86 1.71 19.26
CA LYS A 235 7.63 0.47 18.51
C LYS A 235 7.06 0.82 17.13
N PRO A 236 7.84 0.72 16.04
CA PRO A 236 7.44 1.25 14.73
C PRO A 236 6.47 0.34 13.96
N LEU A 237 6.19 -0.87 14.45
CA LEU A 237 5.51 -1.93 13.68
C LEU A 237 4.13 -1.49 13.15
N HIS A 238 3.35 -0.80 13.96
CA HIS A 238 2.04 -0.29 13.54
C HIS A 238 2.15 0.65 12.33
N TYR A 239 3.07 1.62 12.39
CA TYR A 239 3.33 2.57 11.32
C TYR A 239 3.84 1.88 10.05
N ILE A 240 4.68 0.86 10.18
CA ILE A 240 5.18 0.09 9.03
C ILE A 240 4.03 -0.65 8.34
N LEU A 241 3.22 -1.38 9.10
CA LEU A 241 2.18 -2.25 8.53
C LEU A 241 0.95 -1.48 8.02
N VAL A 242 0.60 -0.38 8.67
CA VAL A 242 -0.65 0.37 8.39
C VAL A 242 -0.42 1.57 7.48
N ILE A 243 0.77 2.18 7.52
CA ILE A 243 1.07 3.38 6.73
C ILE A 243 2.06 3.04 5.61
N ILE A 244 3.26 2.57 5.93
CA ILE A 244 4.35 2.43 4.94
C ILE A 244 4.04 1.35 3.89
N ILE A 245 3.64 0.14 4.30
CA ILE A 245 3.37 -0.94 3.33
C ILE A 245 2.18 -0.61 2.41
N PRO A 246 1.01 -0.15 2.92
CA PRO A 246 -0.13 0.14 2.06
C PRO A 246 0.13 1.30 1.09
N THR A 247 0.81 2.36 1.54
CA THR A 247 1.16 3.50 0.68
C THR A 247 2.08 3.07 -0.46
N PHE A 248 3.13 2.32 -0.15
CA PHE A 248 4.04 1.76 -1.15
C PHE A 248 3.29 0.93 -2.21
N LEU A 249 2.39 0.06 -1.78
CA LEU A 249 1.60 -0.79 -2.69
C LEU A 249 0.65 0.04 -3.56
N ILE A 250 -0.06 1.03 -2.98
CA ILE A 250 -0.98 1.90 -3.72
C ILE A 250 -0.21 2.70 -4.79
N VAL A 251 0.93 3.30 -4.44
CA VAL A 251 1.76 4.05 -5.39
C VAL A 251 2.29 3.12 -6.47
N THR A 252 2.77 1.94 -6.12
CA THR A 252 3.33 0.98 -7.09
C THR A 252 2.26 0.51 -8.08
N VAL A 253 1.08 0.12 -7.58
CA VAL A 253 -0.05 -0.30 -8.43
C VAL A 253 -0.54 0.84 -9.31
N SER A 254 -0.64 2.06 -8.75
CA SER A 254 -0.99 3.26 -9.51
C SER A 254 -0.03 3.51 -10.67
N ASN A 255 1.29 3.50 -10.40
CA ASN A 255 2.31 3.70 -11.42
C ASN A 255 2.26 2.61 -12.51
N ILE A 256 2.14 1.34 -12.12
CA ILE A 256 2.01 0.24 -13.09
C ILE A 256 0.75 0.42 -13.94
N GLY A 257 -0.39 0.74 -13.32
CA GLY A 257 -1.65 0.99 -14.02
C GLY A 257 -1.57 2.16 -14.99
N LEU A 258 -0.94 3.27 -14.59
CA LEU A 258 -0.74 4.45 -15.44
C LEU A 258 0.08 4.16 -16.71
N PHE A 259 1.00 3.19 -16.66
CA PHE A 259 1.88 2.83 -17.78
C PHE A 259 1.54 1.51 -18.46
N THR A 260 0.42 0.88 -18.12
CA THR A 260 0.01 -0.39 -18.75
C THR A 260 -0.46 -0.13 -20.20
N PRO A 261 0.01 -0.89 -21.21
CA PRO A 261 -0.38 -0.70 -22.60
C PRO A 261 -1.86 -1.06 -22.80
N HIS A 262 -2.57 -0.22 -23.56
CA HIS A 262 -3.99 -0.42 -23.82
C HIS A 262 -4.22 -1.07 -25.18
N GLY A 263 -5.33 -1.82 -25.28
CA GLY A 263 -5.91 -2.16 -26.56
C GLY A 263 -6.46 -0.90 -27.24
N VAL A 264 -6.39 -0.86 -28.57
CA VAL A 264 -6.74 0.26 -29.46
C VAL A 264 -8.20 0.75 -29.33
N HIS A 265 -9.03 0.09 -28.50
CA HIS A 265 -10.49 0.31 -28.42
C HIS A 265 -11.05 0.58 -27.00
N GLY A 266 -10.21 0.80 -25.98
CA GLY A 266 -10.67 1.11 -24.61
C GLY A 266 -10.68 2.61 -24.29
N ASP A 267 -11.64 3.05 -23.47
CA ASP A 267 -11.76 4.45 -23.01
C ASP A 267 -10.52 4.86 -22.19
N ARG A 268 -9.82 5.91 -22.65
CA ARG A 268 -8.56 6.41 -22.03
C ARG A 268 -8.78 7.15 -20.71
N GLU A 269 -10.03 7.41 -20.34
CA GLU A 269 -10.41 8.17 -19.15
C GLU A 269 -10.08 7.44 -17.84
N GLU A 270 -10.03 6.10 -17.85
CA GLU A 270 -9.80 5.28 -16.65
C GLU A 270 -8.39 5.47 -16.07
N HIS A 271 -7.38 5.74 -16.91
CA HIS A 271 -5.99 5.90 -16.45
C HIS A 271 -5.74 7.26 -15.78
N ALA A 272 -6.34 8.34 -16.33
CA ALA A 272 -6.29 9.64 -15.68
C ALA A 272 -7.04 9.64 -14.34
N SER A 273 -8.18 8.92 -14.28
CA SER A 273 -8.95 8.71 -13.05
C SER A 273 -8.16 7.93 -11.98
N LEU A 274 -7.44 6.86 -12.36
CA LEU A 274 -6.54 6.12 -11.46
C LEU A 274 -5.42 7.04 -10.89
N GLY A 275 -4.84 7.88 -11.73
CA GLY A 275 -3.85 8.87 -11.31
C GLY A 275 -4.39 9.87 -10.29
N LEU A 276 -5.55 10.47 -10.58
CA LEU A 276 -6.17 11.48 -9.71
C LEU A 276 -6.64 10.88 -8.37
N THR A 277 -7.24 9.69 -8.39
CA THR A 277 -7.69 9.00 -7.17
C THR A 277 -6.52 8.66 -6.26
N THR A 278 -5.40 8.20 -6.82
CA THR A 278 -4.20 7.88 -6.03
C THR A 278 -3.55 9.13 -5.43
N MET A 279 -3.57 10.27 -6.13
CA MET A 279 -3.16 11.56 -5.56
C MET A 279 -4.08 11.99 -4.39
N LEU A 280 -5.39 11.83 -4.53
CA LEU A 280 -6.34 12.16 -3.45
C LEU A 280 -6.10 11.27 -2.22
N THR A 281 -5.94 9.97 -2.41
CA THR A 281 -5.63 9.03 -1.31
C THR A 281 -4.34 9.40 -0.60
N MET A 282 -3.29 9.77 -1.33
CA MET A 282 -2.01 10.22 -0.74
C MET A 282 -2.16 11.53 0.03
N ALA A 283 -2.98 12.48 -0.45
CA ALA A 283 -3.26 13.72 0.27
C ALA A 283 -3.98 13.44 1.61
N VAL A 284 -4.93 12.51 1.63
CA VAL A 284 -5.62 12.10 2.87
C VAL A 284 -4.65 11.42 3.84
N ILE A 285 -3.77 10.54 3.37
CA ILE A 285 -2.79 9.87 4.22
C ILE A 285 -1.78 10.88 4.78
N LEU A 286 -1.32 11.84 3.97
CA LEU A 286 -0.46 12.92 4.43
C LEU A 286 -1.14 13.75 5.52
N ASP A 287 -2.42 14.11 5.35
CA ASP A 287 -3.19 14.84 6.36
C ASP A 287 -3.26 14.06 7.68
N MET A 288 -3.61 12.76 7.63
CA MET A 288 -3.62 11.87 8.79
C MET A 288 -2.25 11.85 9.51
N VAL A 289 -1.16 11.70 8.75
CA VAL A 289 0.21 11.68 9.30
C VAL A 289 0.56 13.01 9.97
N THR A 290 0.18 14.14 9.36
CA THR A 290 0.43 15.46 9.95
C THR A 290 -0.45 15.78 11.15
N GLY A 291 -1.61 15.12 11.29
CA GLY A 291 -2.53 15.31 12.41
C GLY A 291 -2.00 14.77 13.74
N GLU A 292 -1.23 13.69 13.70
CA GLU A 292 -0.67 12.99 14.88
C GLU A 292 0.69 13.55 15.34
N MET A 293 1.34 14.37 14.52
CA MET A 293 2.67 14.91 14.81
C MET A 293 2.61 16.29 15.49
N PRO A 294 3.52 16.58 16.46
CA PRO A 294 3.70 17.96 16.91
C PRO A 294 4.10 18.86 15.76
N LYS A 295 3.60 20.10 15.82
CA LYS A 295 4.01 21.17 14.91
C LYS A 295 5.39 21.69 15.34
N SER A 296 6.42 20.90 15.12
CA SER A 296 7.81 21.30 15.40
C SER A 296 8.40 22.08 14.23
N SER A 297 9.13 23.16 14.53
CA SER A 297 9.88 23.96 13.56
C SER A 297 11.24 23.35 13.20
N GLU A 298 11.67 22.26 13.85
CA GLU A 298 12.98 21.64 13.60
C GLU A 298 13.09 20.99 12.22
N GLY A 299 11.96 20.66 11.59
CA GLY A 299 11.90 20.16 10.23
C GLY A 299 10.87 19.05 10.02
N ILE A 300 10.84 18.52 8.79
CA ILE A 300 9.89 17.47 8.39
C ILE A 300 10.40 16.10 8.87
N PRO A 301 9.57 15.30 9.57
CA PRO A 301 9.88 13.92 9.96
C PRO A 301 10.25 12.99 8.81
N LEU A 302 10.96 11.91 9.09
CA LEU A 302 11.36 10.90 8.11
C LEU A 302 10.16 10.29 7.37
N LEU A 303 9.10 9.91 8.10
CA LEU A 303 7.85 9.45 7.50
C LEU A 303 7.20 10.51 6.59
N GLY A 304 7.20 11.77 7.02
CA GLY A 304 6.69 12.88 6.21
C GLY A 304 7.49 13.06 4.91
N LYS A 305 8.82 12.98 4.98
CA LYS A 305 9.69 13.01 3.79
C LYS A 305 9.39 11.85 2.84
N TYR A 306 9.18 10.65 3.38
CA TYR A 306 8.80 9.47 2.59
C TYR A 306 7.49 9.71 1.83
N VAL A 307 6.42 10.12 2.52
CA VAL A 307 5.11 10.38 1.89
C VAL A 307 5.20 11.52 0.87
N LEU A 308 5.98 12.57 1.14
CA LEU A 308 6.20 13.66 0.19
C LEU A 308 6.93 13.21 -1.09
N ILE A 309 7.91 12.31 -0.98
CA ILE A 309 8.62 11.74 -2.12
C ILE A 309 7.65 10.88 -2.94
N GLU A 310 6.87 10.01 -2.31
CA GLU A 310 5.85 9.20 -2.97
C GLU A 310 4.81 10.06 -3.71
N PHE A 311 4.32 11.10 -3.05
CA PHE A 311 3.40 12.06 -3.64
C PHE A 311 4.00 12.76 -4.86
N SER A 312 5.27 13.17 -4.77
CA SER A 312 5.99 13.80 -5.89
C SER A 312 6.16 12.84 -7.07
N ILE A 313 6.49 11.57 -6.81
CA ILE A 313 6.59 10.52 -7.85
C ILE A 313 5.23 10.32 -8.53
N SER A 314 4.15 10.25 -7.75
CA SER A 314 2.79 10.11 -8.27
C SER A 314 2.40 11.29 -9.17
N ILE A 315 2.67 12.54 -8.76
CA ILE A 315 2.42 13.74 -9.58
C ILE A 315 3.18 13.65 -10.92
N ILE A 316 4.47 13.32 -10.89
CA ILE A 316 5.30 13.22 -12.10
C ILE A 316 4.74 12.13 -13.02
N ALA A 317 4.37 10.97 -12.48
CA ALA A 317 3.81 9.87 -13.25
C ALA A 317 2.48 10.24 -13.93
N VAL A 318 1.58 10.92 -13.21
CA VAL A 318 0.32 11.41 -13.78
C VAL A 318 0.56 12.46 -14.87
N LEU A 319 1.46 13.42 -14.64
CA LEU A 319 1.83 14.42 -15.65
C LEU A 319 2.39 13.77 -16.92
N VAL A 320 3.29 12.80 -16.78
CA VAL A 320 3.85 12.05 -17.92
C VAL A 320 2.77 11.26 -18.64
N SER A 321 1.87 10.59 -17.90
CA SER A 321 0.75 9.85 -18.48
C SER A 321 -0.19 10.76 -19.28
N VAL A 322 -0.57 11.91 -18.72
CA VAL A 322 -1.40 12.92 -19.43
C VAL A 322 -0.70 13.43 -20.69
N LEU A 323 0.61 13.67 -20.64
CA LEU A 323 1.39 14.07 -21.83
C LEU A 323 1.42 12.97 -22.90
N ILE A 324 1.55 11.70 -22.50
CA ILE A 324 1.50 10.55 -23.40
C ILE A 324 0.12 10.43 -24.05
N ILE A 325 -0.96 10.54 -23.25
CA ILE A 325 -2.33 10.51 -23.75
C ILE A 325 -2.54 11.64 -24.76
N PHE A 326 -2.21 12.88 -24.38
CA PHE A 326 -2.33 14.05 -25.24
C PHE A 326 -1.51 13.92 -26.53
N ALA A 327 -0.27 13.43 -26.46
CA ALA A 327 0.56 13.21 -27.64
C ALA A 327 -0.04 12.16 -28.58
N HIS A 328 -0.55 11.06 -28.03
CA HIS A 328 -1.16 9.99 -28.80
C HIS A 328 -2.51 10.39 -29.40
N GLU A 329 -3.38 11.09 -28.67
CA GLU A 329 -4.63 11.63 -29.24
C GLU A 329 -4.35 12.61 -30.36
N ARG A 330 -3.35 13.48 -30.17
CA ARG A 330 -2.93 14.43 -31.20
C ARG A 330 -2.36 13.73 -32.44
N MET A 331 -1.60 12.63 -32.27
CA MET A 331 -1.09 11.83 -33.38
C MET A 331 -2.23 11.13 -34.14
N LEU A 332 -3.23 10.59 -33.44
CA LEU A 332 -4.39 9.95 -34.05
C LEU A 332 -5.32 10.96 -34.75
N TYR A 333 -5.62 12.10 -34.12
CA TYR A 333 -6.60 13.06 -34.64
C TYR A 333 -6.05 13.94 -35.78
N LEU A 334 -4.75 14.24 -35.79
CA LEU A 334 -4.15 15.12 -36.81
C LEU A 334 -3.35 14.37 -37.89
N GLU A 335 -3.30 13.03 -37.86
CA GLU A 335 -2.41 12.21 -38.72
C GLU A 335 -0.95 12.73 -38.75
N ALA A 336 -0.53 13.38 -37.67
CA ALA A 336 0.70 14.15 -37.65
C ALA A 336 1.91 13.24 -37.46
N ARG A 337 2.83 13.23 -38.44
CA ARG A 337 4.09 12.48 -38.34
C ARG A 337 4.93 12.98 -37.14
N PRO A 338 5.51 12.09 -36.32
CA PRO A 338 6.34 12.50 -35.20
C PRO A 338 7.55 13.33 -35.66
N PRO A 339 7.92 14.41 -34.93
CA PRO A 339 9.11 15.21 -35.22
C PRO A 339 10.38 14.36 -35.32
N TYR A 340 11.26 14.69 -36.26
CA TYR A 340 12.48 13.92 -36.58
C TYR A 340 13.38 13.63 -35.36
N TRP A 341 13.43 14.53 -34.38
CA TRP A 341 14.21 14.34 -33.15
C TRP A 341 13.63 13.26 -32.22
N ILE A 342 12.31 13.09 -32.18
CA ILE A 342 11.63 12.03 -31.39
C ILE A 342 11.93 10.66 -32.01
N CYS A 343 11.81 10.55 -33.34
CA CYS A 343 12.18 9.32 -34.06
C CYS A 343 13.66 8.98 -33.84
N ARG A 344 14.55 9.97 -33.79
CA ARG A 344 15.98 9.71 -33.53
C ARG A 344 16.29 9.23 -32.11
N ILE A 345 15.45 9.58 -31.12
CA ILE A 345 15.61 9.20 -29.71
C ILE A 345 14.97 7.84 -29.44
N PHE A 346 13.72 7.64 -29.88
CA PHE A 346 12.94 6.43 -29.59
C PHE A 346 13.06 5.34 -30.67
N CYS A 347 13.43 5.67 -31.91
CA CYS A 347 13.55 4.72 -33.03
C CYS A 347 15.00 4.40 -33.42
N LYS A 348 15.95 4.39 -32.48
CA LYS A 348 17.33 3.93 -32.78
C LYS A 348 17.44 2.41 -32.94
N GLU A 349 16.57 1.64 -32.28
CA GLU A 349 16.49 0.17 -32.40
C GLU A 349 15.07 -0.37 -32.68
N CYS A 350 14.03 0.49 -32.65
CA CYS A 350 12.75 0.17 -33.29
C CYS A 350 12.85 0.51 -34.77
N ARG A 351 13.32 -0.45 -35.59
CA ARG A 351 13.15 -0.39 -37.04
C ARG A 351 12.06 -1.38 -37.46
N ALA A 352 10.80 -1.02 -37.23
CA ALA A 352 9.62 -1.49 -37.97
C ALA A 352 8.36 -0.75 -37.47
N PRO A 353 7.28 -0.65 -38.25
CA PRO A 353 7.19 -0.05 -39.58
C PRO A 353 6.02 0.95 -39.60
N LEU A 354 6.30 2.24 -39.73
CA LEU A 354 5.29 3.24 -40.07
C LEU A 354 5.85 4.13 -41.18
N ALA A 355 5.84 3.57 -42.38
CA ALA A 355 5.70 4.32 -43.60
C ALA A 355 5.06 3.40 -44.62
N GLU A 356 3.92 3.85 -45.16
CA GLU A 356 3.62 3.72 -46.58
C GLU A 356 4.93 3.77 -47.36
N MET A 357 5.43 2.60 -47.76
CA MET A 357 6.56 2.49 -48.66
C MET A 357 6.00 2.66 -50.06
N GLU A 358 6.11 3.90 -50.53
CA GLU A 358 5.96 4.27 -51.93
C GLU A 358 6.88 3.40 -52.82
N TYR A 359 6.35 3.09 -53.99
CA TYR A 359 6.62 1.92 -54.82
C TYR A 359 8.01 1.85 -55.48
N ASP A 360 8.89 2.86 -55.37
CA ASP A 360 10.00 3.05 -56.34
C ASP A 360 11.44 2.72 -55.89
N ASP A 361 11.72 2.39 -54.62
CA ASP A 361 13.14 2.27 -54.17
C ASP A 361 13.68 0.82 -54.01
N LEU A 362 12.93 -0.20 -54.46
CA LEU A 362 13.25 -1.62 -54.24
C LEU A 362 14.01 -2.32 -55.39
N LEU A 363 14.44 -1.61 -56.43
CA LEU A 363 15.11 -2.20 -57.60
C LEU A 363 16.65 -2.17 -57.57
N SER A 364 17.32 -1.84 -56.45
CA SER A 364 18.75 -1.51 -56.50
C SER A 364 19.69 -2.15 -55.49
N LYS A 365 19.38 -3.28 -54.81
CA LYS A 365 20.40 -3.99 -54.03
C LYS A 365 20.20 -5.51 -53.89
N PRO A 366 21.25 -6.32 -54.10
CA PRO A 366 21.18 -7.77 -53.99
C PRO A 366 21.12 -8.23 -52.53
N LEU A 367 20.25 -9.22 -52.30
CA LEU A 367 20.02 -9.91 -51.03
C LEU A 367 21.29 -10.67 -50.59
N ASN A 368 21.87 -10.29 -49.45
CA ASN A 368 22.85 -11.14 -48.75
C ASN A 368 22.94 -10.76 -47.26
N THR A 369 21.97 -11.21 -46.45
CA THR A 369 22.14 -11.31 -44.99
C THR A 369 21.17 -12.34 -44.40
N THR A 370 21.32 -13.60 -44.81
CA THR A 370 20.75 -14.75 -44.10
C THR A 370 21.60 -15.06 -42.87
N GLN A 371 21.11 -14.68 -41.68
CA GLN A 371 21.36 -15.29 -40.34
C GLN A 371 21.34 -14.20 -39.27
N GLU A 372 20.16 -13.83 -38.75
CA GLU A 372 19.98 -13.40 -37.34
C GLU A 372 18.50 -13.16 -36.96
N LEU A 373 17.61 -14.06 -37.39
CA LEU A 373 16.22 -14.10 -36.92
C LEU A 373 15.72 -15.55 -36.85
N ARG A 374 16.55 -16.41 -36.25
CA ARG A 374 16.11 -17.70 -35.74
C ARG A 374 16.32 -17.70 -34.24
N LEU A 375 15.23 -17.92 -33.51
CA LEU A 375 15.09 -18.20 -32.08
C LEU A 375 14.56 -17.04 -31.23
N CYS A 376 13.27 -16.76 -31.42
CA CYS A 376 12.30 -16.74 -30.31
C CYS A 376 10.88 -16.95 -30.88
N ILE A 377 10.40 -18.22 -30.82
CA ILE A 377 8.98 -18.66 -30.91
C ILE A 377 8.35 -18.49 -32.32
N GLU A 378 7.96 -19.51 -33.09
CA GLU A 378 6.85 -20.44 -32.88
C GLU A 378 7.08 -21.80 -33.56
N LYS A 379 6.82 -22.89 -32.85
CA LYS A 379 6.79 -24.26 -33.41
C LYS A 379 5.41 -24.68 -33.93
N ASN A 380 4.44 -23.77 -34.03
CA ASN A 380 3.07 -24.06 -34.49
C ASN A 380 2.45 -22.85 -35.19
N ILE A 381 3.09 -22.36 -36.25
CA ILE A 381 2.46 -21.37 -37.14
C ILE A 381 1.30 -22.07 -37.87
N LYS A 382 0.08 -21.63 -37.62
CA LYS A 382 -1.15 -22.18 -38.24
C LYS A 382 -1.65 -21.34 -39.41
N ASP A 383 -1.28 -20.06 -39.46
CA ASP A 383 -1.76 -19.10 -40.45
C ASP A 383 -0.57 -18.28 -40.98
N ILE A 384 -0.49 -18.09 -42.30
CA ILE A 384 0.60 -17.34 -42.94
C ILE A 384 0.00 -16.31 -43.91
N GLN A 385 0.53 -15.09 -43.84
CA GLN A 385 0.27 -14.05 -44.82
C GLN A 385 1.55 -13.72 -45.60
N VAL A 386 1.44 -13.68 -46.93
CA VAL A 386 2.52 -13.35 -47.85
C VAL A 386 2.18 -12.06 -48.58
N SER A 387 2.97 -11.01 -48.36
CA SER A 387 2.76 -9.68 -48.96
C SER A 387 3.90 -9.29 -49.90
N GLY A 388 3.56 -8.73 -51.07
CA GLY A 388 4.53 -8.32 -52.09
C GLY A 388 3.87 -7.98 -53.44
N LYS A 389 4.67 -7.70 -54.48
CA LYS A 389 4.17 -7.44 -55.86
C LYS A 389 4.19 -8.69 -56.75
N GLN A 390 5.29 -9.45 -56.74
CA GLN A 390 5.47 -10.67 -57.52
C GLN A 390 6.22 -11.72 -56.68
N LEU A 391 5.87 -12.99 -56.85
CA LEU A 391 6.47 -14.12 -56.15
C LEU A 391 6.65 -15.31 -57.11
N GLU A 392 7.80 -15.98 -57.07
CA GLU A 392 7.97 -17.24 -57.82
C GLU A 392 7.36 -18.42 -57.06
N SER A 393 6.70 -19.34 -57.77
CA SER A 393 6.05 -20.51 -57.17
C SER A 393 7.01 -21.36 -56.32
N ASP A 394 8.26 -21.51 -56.74
CA ASP A 394 9.27 -22.33 -56.04
C ASP A 394 9.69 -21.75 -54.68
N VAL A 395 9.53 -20.44 -54.51
CA VAL A 395 9.79 -19.77 -53.22
C VAL A 395 8.61 -20.01 -52.29
N LEU A 396 7.38 -19.91 -52.78
CA LEU A 396 6.18 -20.21 -52.01
C LEU A 396 6.15 -21.66 -51.54
N GLU A 397 6.48 -22.62 -52.41
CA GLU A 397 6.51 -24.05 -52.03
C GLU A 397 7.57 -24.37 -50.98
N ARG A 398 8.75 -23.75 -51.05
CA ARG A 398 9.79 -23.90 -50.03
C ARG A 398 9.36 -23.32 -48.68
N LEU A 399 8.66 -22.19 -48.69
CA LEU A 399 8.08 -21.59 -47.49
C LEU A 399 7.06 -22.54 -46.86
N LEU A 400 6.11 -23.03 -47.65
CA LEU A 400 5.05 -23.93 -47.17
C LEU A 400 5.58 -25.29 -46.73
N GLY A 401 6.63 -25.80 -47.38
CA GLY A 401 7.32 -27.03 -46.96
C GLY A 401 8.00 -26.91 -45.59
N THR A 402 8.30 -25.69 -45.13
CA THR A 402 8.84 -25.43 -43.79
C THR A 402 7.75 -25.54 -42.70
N TYR A 403 6.48 -25.39 -43.07
CA TYR A 403 5.33 -25.35 -42.15
C TYR A 403 4.21 -26.30 -42.58
N PRO A 404 4.35 -27.62 -42.34
CA PRO A 404 3.40 -28.62 -42.82
C PRO A 404 2.04 -28.64 -42.10
N GLY A 405 1.86 -27.87 -41.01
CA GLY A 405 0.64 -27.80 -40.19
C GLY A 405 -0.23 -26.56 -40.45
N LEU A 406 -0.11 -25.95 -41.63
CA LEU A 406 -0.78 -24.71 -41.97
C LEU A 406 -2.27 -24.91 -42.31
N ASN A 407 -3.13 -24.14 -41.66
CA ASN A 407 -4.58 -24.15 -41.86
C ASN A 407 -5.05 -23.00 -42.75
N SER A 408 -4.43 -21.81 -42.64
CA SER A 408 -4.77 -20.63 -43.44
C SER A 408 -3.56 -20.04 -44.18
N LEU A 409 -3.80 -19.63 -45.42
CA LEU A 409 -2.83 -18.93 -46.26
C LEU A 409 -3.48 -17.73 -46.95
N ASP A 410 -2.93 -16.54 -46.74
CA ASP A 410 -3.29 -15.32 -47.47
C ASP A 410 -2.10 -14.85 -48.32
N VAL A 411 -2.30 -14.70 -49.63
CA VAL A 411 -1.24 -14.33 -50.58
C VAL A 411 -1.68 -13.11 -51.35
N ASN A 412 -1.00 -12.00 -51.10
CA ASN A 412 -1.20 -10.75 -51.81
C ASN A 412 -0.43 -10.61 -53.15
N PRO A 413 0.81 -11.11 -53.34
CA PRO A 413 1.54 -10.94 -54.60
C PRO A 413 1.02 -11.82 -55.74
N LEU A 414 1.22 -11.37 -56.98
CA LEU A 414 1.05 -12.21 -58.18
C LEU A 414 2.09 -13.34 -58.20
N ILE A 415 1.63 -14.59 -58.30
CA ILE A 415 2.52 -15.75 -58.37
C ILE A 415 2.87 -16.08 -59.83
N ASN A 416 4.16 -16.08 -60.15
CA ASN A 416 4.71 -16.53 -61.43
C ASN A 416 5.16 -18.00 -61.31
N GLY A 417 4.51 -18.88 -62.07
CA GLY A 417 4.82 -20.32 -62.11
C GLY A 417 3.57 -21.18 -62.29
N ASN A 418 3.75 -22.50 -62.32
CA ASN A 418 2.68 -23.48 -62.48
C ASN A 418 2.43 -24.25 -61.17
N VAL A 419 1.21 -24.73 -60.95
CA VAL A 419 0.87 -25.54 -59.78
C VAL A 419 1.26 -27.01 -60.02
N LEU A 420 2.28 -27.48 -59.31
CA LEU A 420 2.69 -28.89 -59.32
C LEU A 420 1.66 -29.78 -58.60
N GLU A 421 1.52 -31.04 -59.01
CA GLU A 421 0.57 -31.99 -58.38
C GLU A 421 0.87 -32.25 -56.89
N THR A 422 2.12 -32.09 -56.47
CA THR A 422 2.56 -32.26 -55.08
C THR A 422 2.62 -30.94 -54.30
N SER A 423 2.06 -29.85 -54.83
CA SER A 423 2.11 -28.52 -54.21
C SER A 423 1.52 -28.54 -52.79
N HIS A 424 2.23 -27.89 -51.86
CA HIS A 424 1.77 -27.71 -50.50
C HIS A 424 0.55 -26.78 -50.42
N THR A 425 0.37 -25.87 -51.39
CA THR A 425 -0.79 -24.96 -51.43
C THR A 425 -2.13 -25.71 -51.49
N LEU A 426 -2.19 -26.81 -52.24
CA LEU A 426 -3.43 -27.60 -52.43
C LEU A 426 -3.88 -28.34 -51.16
N ARG A 427 -3.01 -28.47 -50.15
CA ARG A 427 -3.30 -29.15 -48.88
C ARG A 427 -3.89 -28.22 -47.82
N ILE A 428 -3.85 -26.91 -48.05
CA ILE A 428 -4.27 -25.90 -47.07
C ILE A 428 -5.79 -25.79 -47.09
N GLU A 429 -6.38 -25.71 -45.91
CA GLU A 429 -7.83 -25.75 -45.75
C GLU A 429 -8.48 -24.41 -46.17
N ARG A 430 -7.82 -23.29 -45.90
CA ARG A 430 -8.35 -21.93 -46.11
C ARG A 430 -7.35 -21.07 -46.88
N ILE A 431 -7.74 -20.57 -48.05
CA ILE A 431 -6.82 -19.86 -48.95
C ILE A 431 -7.43 -18.54 -49.43
N SER A 432 -6.63 -17.48 -49.41
CA SER A 432 -6.96 -16.18 -50.00
C SER A 432 -5.85 -15.76 -50.98
N PHE A 433 -6.24 -15.35 -52.18
CA PHE A 433 -5.34 -14.74 -53.16
C PHE A 433 -5.86 -13.35 -53.52
N SER A 434 -5.04 -12.31 -53.33
CA SER A 434 -5.44 -10.94 -53.68
C SER A 434 -5.18 -10.58 -55.14
N ASP A 435 -4.15 -11.17 -55.77
CA ASP A 435 -3.94 -11.18 -57.22
C ASP A 435 -3.87 -12.63 -57.71
N CYS A 436 -5.03 -13.14 -58.15
CA CYS A 436 -5.22 -14.54 -58.49
C CYS A 436 -4.35 -15.00 -59.69
N GLY A 437 -4.10 -14.13 -60.68
CA GLY A 437 -3.35 -14.49 -61.88
C GLY A 437 -3.81 -15.81 -62.54
N SER A 438 -2.89 -16.52 -63.20
CA SER A 438 -3.13 -17.88 -63.72
C SER A 438 -2.93 -18.96 -62.66
N TYR A 439 -2.05 -18.71 -61.68
CA TYR A 439 -1.71 -19.67 -60.61
C TYR A 439 -2.90 -19.91 -59.67
N GLY A 440 -3.52 -18.85 -59.15
CA GLY A 440 -4.69 -18.95 -58.28
C GLY A 440 -5.90 -19.59 -58.98
N LEU A 441 -6.04 -19.41 -60.30
CA LEU A 441 -7.07 -20.08 -61.09
C LEU A 441 -6.81 -21.59 -61.22
N GLU A 442 -5.54 -22.00 -61.33
CA GLU A 442 -5.17 -23.41 -61.33
C GLU A 442 -5.35 -24.05 -59.95
N VAL A 443 -5.05 -23.31 -58.86
CA VAL A 443 -5.35 -23.72 -57.48
C VAL A 443 -6.86 -23.91 -57.30
N LEU A 444 -7.68 -22.97 -57.76
CA LEU A 444 -9.14 -23.06 -57.69
C LEU A 444 -9.63 -24.37 -58.29
N ARG A 445 -9.19 -24.71 -59.51
CA ARG A 445 -9.63 -25.92 -60.23
C ARG A 445 -9.32 -27.24 -59.52
N ARG A 446 -8.35 -27.26 -58.60
CA ARG A 446 -7.91 -28.44 -57.85
C ARG A 446 -8.12 -28.30 -56.34
N PHE A 447 -8.86 -27.28 -55.90
CA PHE A 447 -9.03 -26.98 -54.49
C PHE A 447 -9.92 -28.01 -53.78
N THR A 448 -9.52 -28.42 -52.57
CA THR A 448 -10.22 -29.42 -51.76
C THR A 448 -10.54 -28.98 -50.33
N GLY A 449 -10.17 -27.74 -49.98
CA GLY A 449 -10.39 -27.15 -48.65
C GLY A 449 -11.81 -26.59 -48.44
N SER A 450 -11.98 -25.86 -47.34
CA SER A 450 -13.27 -25.34 -46.86
C SER A 450 -13.56 -23.91 -47.28
N HIS A 451 -12.54 -23.03 -47.30
CA HIS A 451 -12.73 -21.62 -47.64
C HIS A 451 -11.74 -21.16 -48.71
N ILE A 452 -12.24 -20.56 -49.80
CA ILE A 452 -11.37 -19.95 -50.81
C ILE A 452 -11.89 -18.59 -51.28
N VAL A 453 -11.01 -17.59 -51.16
CA VAL A 453 -11.28 -16.22 -51.59
C VAL A 453 -10.28 -15.80 -52.67
N LEU A 454 -10.78 -15.29 -53.78
CA LEU A 454 -9.97 -14.82 -54.90
C LEU A 454 -10.35 -13.37 -55.20
N ILE A 455 -9.36 -12.48 -55.24
CA ILE A 455 -9.50 -11.11 -55.71
C ILE A 455 -8.72 -10.98 -57.03
N ASP A 456 -9.19 -10.08 -57.90
CA ASP A 456 -8.64 -9.83 -59.24
C ASP A 456 -8.61 -11.08 -60.15
N ALA A 457 -9.60 -11.97 -60.02
CA ALA A 457 -9.63 -13.24 -60.73
C ALA A 457 -9.98 -13.08 -62.23
N PRO A 458 -9.17 -13.61 -63.17
CA PRO A 458 -9.48 -13.61 -64.60
C PRO A 458 -10.35 -14.81 -65.00
N ILE A 459 -11.51 -14.97 -64.36
CA ILE A 459 -12.45 -16.09 -64.59
C ILE A 459 -13.59 -15.69 -65.54
N ARG A 460 -14.15 -16.66 -66.29
CA ARG A 460 -15.26 -16.45 -67.24
C ARG A 460 -16.50 -17.26 -66.84
N GLU A 461 -17.66 -16.94 -67.43
CA GLU A 461 -18.96 -17.58 -67.18
C GLU A 461 -18.86 -19.12 -67.14
N ASN A 462 -18.23 -19.71 -68.17
CA ASN A 462 -18.15 -21.16 -68.31
C ASN A 462 -17.34 -21.84 -67.19
N ASP A 463 -16.30 -21.18 -66.69
CA ASP A 463 -15.49 -21.70 -65.59
C ASP A 463 -16.31 -21.71 -64.28
N VAL A 464 -17.12 -20.67 -64.05
CA VAL A 464 -18.02 -20.56 -62.88
C VAL A 464 -19.11 -21.63 -62.93
N VAL A 465 -19.74 -21.81 -64.10
CA VAL A 465 -20.76 -22.85 -64.32
C VAL A 465 -20.19 -24.25 -64.10
N ASP A 466 -18.97 -24.51 -64.58
CA ASP A 466 -18.29 -25.81 -64.39
C ASP A 466 -18.04 -26.10 -62.91
N ILE A 467 -17.58 -25.11 -62.13
CA ILE A 467 -17.35 -25.24 -60.68
C ILE A 467 -18.66 -25.59 -59.95
N ILE A 468 -19.74 -24.85 -60.21
CA ILE A 468 -21.03 -25.05 -59.55
C ILE A 468 -21.62 -26.41 -59.93
N ARG A 469 -21.55 -26.81 -61.21
CA ARG A 469 -22.01 -28.13 -61.67
C ARG A 469 -21.25 -29.27 -61.00
N LYS A 470 -19.93 -29.16 -60.90
CA LYS A 470 -19.09 -30.16 -60.20
C LYS A 470 -19.43 -30.26 -58.72
N TRP A 471 -19.80 -29.16 -58.07
CA TRP A 471 -20.26 -29.18 -56.69
C TRP A 471 -21.64 -29.84 -56.56
N ILE A 472 -22.61 -29.49 -57.42
CA ILE A 472 -23.97 -30.09 -57.45
C ILE A 472 -23.90 -31.61 -57.71
N ALA A 473 -23.04 -32.03 -58.64
CA ALA A 473 -22.79 -33.43 -58.99
C ALA A 473 -21.92 -34.19 -57.97
N ASN A 474 -21.40 -33.51 -56.94
CA ASN A 474 -20.49 -34.05 -55.93
C ASN A 474 -19.18 -34.64 -56.54
N GLU A 475 -18.71 -34.07 -57.64
CA GLU A 475 -17.46 -34.45 -58.31
C GLU A 475 -16.24 -33.74 -57.71
N ALA A 476 -16.36 -32.46 -57.35
CA ALA A 476 -15.33 -31.64 -56.72
C ALA A 476 -15.92 -30.67 -55.67
N TYR A 477 -15.05 -30.03 -54.87
CA TYR A 477 -15.44 -29.03 -53.84
C TYR A 477 -16.34 -29.55 -52.71
N LYS A 478 -16.19 -30.82 -52.32
CA LYS A 478 -17.09 -31.50 -51.36
C LYS A 478 -17.16 -30.83 -49.98
N ASN A 479 -16.02 -30.32 -49.53
CA ASN A 479 -15.80 -29.70 -48.22
C ASN A 479 -15.98 -28.17 -48.23
N LEU A 480 -16.33 -27.58 -49.38
CA LEU A 480 -16.42 -26.15 -49.55
C LEU A 480 -17.58 -25.59 -48.71
N GLU A 481 -17.28 -24.61 -47.86
CA GLU A 481 -18.25 -23.89 -47.03
C GLU A 481 -18.47 -22.48 -47.57
N THR A 482 -17.40 -21.77 -47.94
CA THR A 482 -17.50 -20.45 -48.58
C THR A 482 -16.55 -20.31 -49.75
N HIS A 483 -17.06 -19.74 -50.84
CA HIS A 483 -16.27 -19.39 -51.99
C HIS A 483 -16.63 -17.99 -52.48
N MET A 484 -15.64 -17.11 -52.51
CA MET A 484 -15.82 -15.72 -52.89
C MET A 484 -14.83 -15.35 -53.98
N ILE A 485 -15.34 -14.85 -55.10
CA ILE A 485 -14.53 -14.41 -56.23
C ILE A 485 -14.89 -12.97 -56.55
N TYR A 486 -13.90 -12.09 -56.48
CA TYR A 486 -13.98 -10.73 -57.00
C TYR A 486 -13.25 -10.68 -58.34
N LEU A 487 -13.96 -10.23 -59.37
CA LEU A 487 -13.46 -10.23 -60.74
C LEU A 487 -12.50 -9.07 -60.98
N LYS A 488 -11.56 -9.30 -61.90
CA LYS A 488 -10.67 -8.25 -62.40
C LYS A 488 -11.48 -7.10 -63.01
N ILE A 489 -11.10 -5.84 -62.75
CA ILE A 489 -11.81 -4.59 -63.12
C ILE A 489 -12.30 -4.52 -64.60
N ARG A 490 -11.72 -5.32 -65.51
CA ARG A 490 -12.08 -5.37 -66.95
C ARG A 490 -12.78 -6.65 -67.40
N VAL A 491 -13.03 -7.60 -66.51
CA VAL A 491 -13.72 -8.85 -66.77
C VAL A 491 -15.11 -8.72 -66.15
N LYS A 492 -16.14 -8.71 -66.99
CA LYS A 492 -17.53 -8.67 -66.57
C LYS A 492 -18.21 -9.96 -66.98
N ILE A 493 -18.91 -10.57 -66.03
CA ILE A 493 -19.66 -11.81 -66.25
C ILE A 493 -21.14 -11.44 -66.39
N ASN A 494 -21.88 -12.15 -67.25
CA ASN A 494 -23.34 -12.03 -67.30
C ASN A 494 -24.00 -12.96 -66.25
N PRO A 495 -24.59 -12.41 -65.16
CA PRO A 495 -25.15 -13.25 -64.09
C PRO A 495 -26.32 -14.13 -64.53
N GLN A 496 -27.15 -13.64 -65.45
CA GLN A 496 -28.32 -14.39 -65.93
C GLN A 496 -27.90 -15.66 -66.67
N LEU A 497 -26.86 -15.56 -67.51
CA LEU A 497 -26.35 -16.70 -68.28
C LEU A 497 -25.72 -17.78 -67.38
N VAL A 498 -25.12 -17.40 -66.26
CA VAL A 498 -24.60 -18.33 -65.26
C VAL A 498 -25.76 -19.00 -64.52
N MET A 499 -26.73 -18.23 -64.04
CA MET A 499 -27.86 -18.74 -63.24
C MET A 499 -28.84 -19.62 -64.02
N ASP A 500 -29.01 -19.39 -65.32
CA ASP A 500 -29.89 -20.20 -66.18
C ASP A 500 -29.29 -21.58 -66.54
N SER A 501 -28.02 -21.81 -66.19
CA SER A 501 -27.28 -23.01 -66.61
C SER A 501 -27.48 -24.25 -65.73
N PHE A 502 -28.20 -24.12 -64.60
CA PHE A 502 -28.52 -25.19 -63.64
C PHE A 502 -29.85 -24.91 -62.92
N PRO A 503 -30.54 -25.94 -62.39
CA PRO A 503 -31.79 -25.74 -61.65
C PRO A 503 -31.54 -24.97 -60.35
N THR A 504 -32.33 -23.93 -60.12
CA THR A 504 -32.21 -23.04 -58.96
C THR A 504 -33.56 -22.83 -58.26
N GLU A 505 -33.52 -22.59 -56.95
CA GLU A 505 -34.66 -22.14 -56.16
C GLU A 505 -34.53 -20.65 -55.81
N ARG A 506 -35.64 -19.91 -55.76
CA ARG A 506 -35.66 -18.52 -55.29
C ARG A 506 -35.66 -18.48 -53.77
N TYR A 507 -35.19 -17.36 -53.22
CA TYR A 507 -35.24 -17.11 -51.78
C TYR A 507 -36.64 -17.37 -51.21
N ASN A 508 -36.69 -18.12 -50.10
CA ASN A 508 -37.90 -18.40 -49.36
C ASN A 508 -37.63 -18.21 -47.86
N PRO A 509 -38.29 -17.23 -47.20
CA PRO A 509 -38.06 -16.94 -45.78
C PRO A 509 -38.50 -18.07 -44.84
N ALA A 510 -39.31 -19.03 -45.33
CA ALA A 510 -39.66 -20.24 -44.56
C ALA A 510 -38.53 -21.29 -44.55
N VAL A 511 -37.54 -21.16 -45.44
CA VAL A 511 -36.47 -22.15 -45.65
C VAL A 511 -35.13 -21.67 -45.08
N ARG A 512 -34.84 -20.35 -45.11
CA ARG A 512 -33.60 -19.78 -44.56
C ARG A 512 -33.76 -18.30 -44.13
N PRO A 513 -32.97 -17.81 -43.14
CA PRO A 513 -32.97 -16.41 -42.74
C PRO A 513 -32.43 -15.48 -43.85
N PRO A 514 -32.77 -14.17 -43.81
CA PRO A 514 -32.34 -13.21 -44.82
C PRO A 514 -30.83 -12.92 -44.81
N ILE A 515 -30.22 -12.92 -43.63
CA ILE A 515 -28.82 -12.57 -43.39
C ILE A 515 -28.01 -13.84 -43.10
N PHE A 516 -26.87 -13.97 -43.79
CA PHE A 516 -25.90 -15.04 -43.63
C PHE A 516 -24.64 -14.51 -42.93
N HIS A 517 -24.40 -14.96 -41.71
CA HIS A 517 -23.13 -14.73 -41.03
C HIS A 517 -22.14 -15.82 -41.46
N TYR A 518 -21.00 -15.43 -42.04
CA TYR A 518 -19.92 -16.36 -42.35
C TYR A 518 -18.61 -15.87 -41.74
N ASP A 519 -17.81 -16.82 -41.25
CA ASP A 519 -16.46 -16.57 -40.76
C ASP A 519 -15.50 -17.46 -41.53
N SER A 520 -14.76 -16.84 -42.46
CA SER A 520 -13.77 -17.56 -43.28
C SER A 520 -12.57 -18.03 -42.46
N LYS A 521 -12.35 -17.48 -41.25
CA LYS A 521 -11.18 -17.73 -40.40
C LYS A 521 -9.86 -17.69 -41.18
N ILE A 522 -9.80 -16.84 -42.19
CA ILE A 522 -8.60 -16.47 -42.94
C ILE A 522 -7.98 -15.29 -42.20
N ILE A 523 -6.66 -15.29 -42.07
CA ILE A 523 -5.92 -14.20 -41.41
C ILE A 523 -6.27 -12.85 -42.05
N ASP A 524 -6.44 -11.81 -41.22
CA ASP A 524 -6.86 -10.45 -41.63
C ASP A 524 -8.23 -10.32 -42.34
N ARG A 525 -9.08 -11.35 -42.33
CA ARG A 525 -10.50 -11.22 -42.74
C ARG A 525 -11.44 -11.38 -41.55
N TYR A 526 -12.20 -10.32 -41.27
CA TYR A 526 -13.25 -10.32 -40.27
C TYR A 526 -14.46 -11.16 -40.73
N PRO A 527 -15.22 -11.75 -39.79
CA PRO A 527 -16.54 -12.30 -40.07
C PRO A 527 -17.42 -11.22 -40.69
N ASP A 528 -18.20 -11.59 -41.70
CA ASP A 528 -19.02 -10.63 -42.45
C ASP A 528 -20.46 -11.14 -42.56
N GLU A 529 -21.38 -10.21 -42.77
CA GLU A 529 -22.82 -10.47 -42.87
C GLU A 529 -23.27 -10.22 -44.30
N MET A 530 -23.84 -11.24 -44.94
CA MET A 530 -24.34 -11.14 -46.31
C MET A 530 -25.86 -11.22 -46.31
N ASP A 531 -26.51 -10.12 -46.68
CA ASP A 531 -27.96 -10.08 -46.88
C ASP A 531 -28.30 -10.57 -48.30
N PHE A 532 -29.10 -11.62 -48.40
CA PHE A 532 -29.56 -12.18 -49.66
C PHE A 532 -31.07 -12.00 -49.89
N SER A 533 -31.73 -11.18 -49.07
CA SER A 533 -33.19 -11.04 -49.09
C SER A 533 -33.73 -10.03 -50.09
N GLU A 534 -32.93 -9.00 -50.45
CA GLU A 534 -33.38 -7.89 -51.31
C GLU A 534 -32.96 -8.02 -52.79
N ASP A 535 -32.00 -8.91 -53.12
CA ASP A 535 -31.41 -8.97 -54.46
C ASP A 535 -31.96 -10.10 -55.35
N ASP A 536 -32.52 -9.72 -56.51
CA ASP A 536 -33.03 -10.63 -57.55
C ASP A 536 -31.96 -11.57 -58.16
N PHE A 537 -30.69 -11.38 -57.80
CA PHE A 537 -29.51 -12.08 -58.30
C PHE A 537 -29.03 -13.23 -57.41
N CYS A 538 -29.67 -13.46 -56.25
CA CYS A 538 -29.38 -14.61 -55.41
C CYS A 538 -30.27 -15.83 -55.77
N ARG A 539 -29.67 -17.01 -55.85
CA ARG A 539 -30.36 -18.28 -56.14
C ARG A 539 -29.78 -19.41 -55.31
N ASP A 540 -30.64 -20.33 -54.87
CA ASP A 540 -30.22 -21.51 -54.10
C ASP A 540 -30.08 -22.72 -55.03
N VAL A 541 -29.02 -23.51 -54.81
CA VAL A 541 -28.80 -24.80 -55.48
C VAL A 541 -28.73 -25.91 -54.44
N ILE A 542 -29.17 -27.10 -54.83
CA ILE A 542 -29.21 -28.28 -53.97
C ILE A 542 -28.26 -29.33 -54.50
N ARG A 543 -27.39 -29.85 -53.63
CA ARG A 543 -26.54 -30.99 -53.94
C ARG A 543 -27.33 -32.28 -53.83
N GLY A 544 -27.47 -32.99 -54.95
CA GLY A 544 -28.44 -34.09 -55.07
C GLY A 544 -28.19 -35.31 -54.18
N ILE A 545 -26.98 -35.48 -53.63
CA ILE A 545 -26.59 -36.69 -52.88
C ILE A 545 -26.83 -36.60 -51.37
N ASP A 546 -26.68 -35.42 -50.78
CA ASP A 546 -26.78 -35.18 -49.34
C ASP A 546 -27.77 -34.07 -48.97
N GLY A 547 -28.39 -33.44 -49.98
CA GLY A 547 -29.40 -32.40 -49.79
C GLY A 547 -28.84 -31.07 -49.28
N LYS A 548 -27.50 -30.91 -49.22
CA LYS A 548 -26.89 -29.64 -48.82
C LYS A 548 -27.28 -28.52 -49.75
N ARG A 549 -27.56 -27.36 -49.18
CA ARG A 549 -27.99 -26.17 -49.91
C ARG A 549 -26.84 -25.18 -49.98
N ALA A 550 -26.72 -24.51 -51.12
CA ALA A 550 -25.80 -23.40 -51.28
C ALA A 550 -26.51 -22.22 -51.90
N SER A 551 -26.29 -21.04 -51.34
CA SER A 551 -26.78 -19.78 -51.87
C SER A 551 -25.71 -19.15 -52.74
N ILE A 552 -26.08 -18.85 -53.98
CA ILE A 552 -25.21 -18.27 -54.99
C ILE A 552 -25.66 -16.84 -55.23
N GLY A 553 -24.80 -15.86 -54.98
CA GLY A 553 -24.96 -14.48 -55.41
C GLY A 553 -24.05 -14.23 -56.60
N CYS A 554 -24.59 -13.92 -57.77
CA CYS A 554 -23.80 -13.60 -58.95
C CYS A 554 -24.04 -12.14 -59.35
N LEU A 555 -23.02 -11.31 -59.20
CA LEU A 555 -22.99 -9.92 -59.65
C LEU A 555 -22.09 -9.81 -60.88
N THR A 556 -22.18 -8.69 -61.59
CA THR A 556 -21.35 -8.43 -62.78
C THR A 556 -19.84 -8.43 -62.46
N GLU A 557 -19.46 -8.15 -61.21
CA GLU A 557 -18.08 -7.94 -60.76
C GLU A 557 -17.66 -8.86 -59.60
N ALA A 558 -18.59 -9.68 -59.07
CA ALA A 558 -18.31 -10.59 -57.96
C ALA A 558 -19.23 -11.81 -57.96
N ILE A 559 -18.75 -12.92 -57.40
CA ILE A 559 -19.50 -14.15 -57.20
C ILE A 559 -19.32 -14.60 -55.75
N PHE A 560 -20.44 -14.87 -55.10
CA PHE A 560 -20.52 -15.37 -53.75
C PHE A 560 -21.19 -16.73 -53.76
N PHE A 561 -20.59 -17.70 -53.10
CA PHE A 561 -21.13 -19.04 -52.96
C PHE A 561 -20.97 -19.47 -51.51
N VAL A 562 -22.09 -19.62 -50.81
CA VAL A 562 -22.12 -19.93 -49.38
C VAL A 562 -22.94 -21.19 -49.17
N VAL A 563 -22.31 -22.24 -48.63
CA VAL A 563 -22.97 -23.49 -48.29
C VAL A 563 -23.50 -23.41 -46.88
N TRP A 564 -24.74 -23.84 -46.69
CA TRP A 564 -25.38 -23.90 -45.39
C TRP A 564 -26.18 -25.20 -45.26
N ASN A 565 -26.38 -25.64 -44.03
CA ASN A 565 -27.09 -26.87 -43.71
C ASN A 565 -28.52 -26.59 -43.29
#